data_AF-A0A8T3M464-F1
#
_entry.id   AF-A0A8T3M464-F1
#
_cell.length_a   1.000
_cell.length_b   1.000
_cell.length_c   1.000
_cell.angle_alpha   90.00
_cell.angle_beta   90.00
_cell.angle_gamma   90.00
#
_symmetry.space_group_name_H-M   'P 1'
#
loop_
_entity.id
_entity.type
_entity.pdbx_description
1 polymer ?
#
loop_
_entity_poly.entity_id
_entity_poly.type
_entity_poly.pdbx_seq_one_letter_code
_entity_poly.pdbx_strand_id
1 'polypeptide(L)' 'MTRTINCACGHDVTAADDEGLVSQLRQHLTDDHPDLQVPDEQLQAQVAGGARDSS' A
#
# COMPACT_ATOMS: atom_id res chain seq x y z
N MET A 1 -11.88 10.70 -5.62
CA MET A 1 -11.35 9.49 -6.27
C MET A 1 -10.36 8.91 -5.29
N THR A 2 -10.58 7.69 -4.85
CA THR A 2 -9.68 7.00 -3.92
C THR A 2 -8.80 6.06 -4.70
N ARG A 3 -7.57 5.87 -4.23
CA ARG A 3 -6.60 4.98 -4.84
C ARG A 3 -6.59 3.67 -4.07
N THR A 4 -6.48 2.57 -4.80
CA THR A 4 -6.48 1.22 -4.25
C THR A 4 -5.24 0.49 -4.73
N ILE A 5 -4.56 -0.20 -3.83
CA ILE A 5 -3.51 -1.15 -4.16
C ILE A 5 -3.83 -2.52 -3.57
N ASN A 6 -3.55 -3.57 -4.32
CA ASN A 6 -3.67 -4.92 -3.82
C ASN A 6 -2.31 -5.34 -3.24
N CYS A 7 -2.29 -5.64 -1.95
CA CYS A 7 -1.15 -6.27 -1.32
C CYS A 7 -1.03 -7.72 -1.79
N ALA A 8 0.19 -8.26 -1.88
CA ALA A 8 0.44 -9.63 -2.33
C ALA A 8 -0.23 -10.70 -1.47
N CYS A 9 -0.62 -10.38 -0.23
CA CYS A 9 -1.41 -11.25 0.65
C CYS A 9 -2.88 -11.38 0.24
N GLY A 10 -3.34 -10.57 -0.73
CA GLY A 10 -4.72 -10.48 -1.19
C GLY A 10 -5.55 -9.38 -0.52
N HIS A 11 -4.99 -8.62 0.42
CA HIS A 11 -5.67 -7.49 1.05
C HIS A 11 -5.65 -6.25 0.16
N ASP A 12 -6.81 -5.62 -0.05
CA ASP A 12 -6.90 -4.35 -0.76
C ASP A 12 -6.74 -3.18 0.22
N VAL A 13 -5.71 -2.36 0.01
CA VAL A 13 -5.46 -1.14 0.78
C VAL A 13 -5.98 0.04 -0.03
N THR A 14 -6.82 0.88 0.58
CA THR A 14 -7.50 2.01 -0.08
C THR A 14 -7.20 3.32 0.62
N ALA A 15 -6.76 4.35 -0.10
CA ALA A 15 -6.50 5.67 0.46
C ALA A 15 -6.98 6.81 -0.46
N ALA A 16 -6.90 8.05 0.03
CA ALA A 16 -7.23 9.23 -0.77
C ALA A 16 -6.20 9.52 -1.87
N ASP A 17 -4.93 9.14 -1.64
CA ASP A 17 -3.77 9.48 -2.44
C ASP A 17 -2.63 8.48 -2.20
N ASP A 18 -1.51 8.64 -2.91
CA ASP A 18 -0.36 7.74 -2.85
C ASP A 18 0.34 7.78 -1.48
N GLU A 19 0.46 8.94 -0.84
CA GLU A 19 1.06 9.04 0.50
C GLU A 19 0.20 8.32 1.54
N GLY A 20 -1.13 8.45 1.44
CA GLY A 20 -2.08 7.70 2.25
C GLY A 20 -2.01 6.19 2.00
N LEU A 21 -1.78 5.77 0.75
CA LEU A 21 -1.61 4.36 0.41
C LEU A 21 -0.32 3.79 1.02
N VAL A 22 0.79 4.51 0.92
CA VAL A 22 2.08 4.08 1.52
C VAL A 22 1.94 3.95 3.03
N SER A 23 1.30 4.93 3.68
CA SER A 23 1.09 4.93 5.13
C SER A 23 0.24 3.74 5.59
N GLN A 24 -0.87 3.47 4.91
CA GLN A 24 -1.73 2.32 5.25
C GLN A 24 -1.07 0.99 4.91
N LEU A 25 -0.39 0.90 3.77
CA LEU A 25 0.31 -0.33 3.38
C LEU A 25 1.44 -0.67 4.35
N ARG A 26 2.19 0.34 4.80
CA ARG A 26 3.21 0.18 5.86
C ARG A 26 2.59 -0.32 7.15
N GLN A 27 1.48 0.25 7.57
CA GLN A 27 0.80 -0.17 8.80
C GLN A 27 0.28 -1.61 8.68
N HIS A 28 -0.38 -1.94 7.57
CA HIS A 28 -0.80 -3.32 7.26
C HIS A 28 0.38 -4.30 7.29
N LEU A 29 1.51 -3.95 6.66
CA LEU A 29 2.70 -4.81 6.72
C LEU A 29 3.23 -4.94 8.15
N THR A 30 3.19 -3.89 8.96
CA THR A 30 3.66 -3.96 10.36
C THR A 30 2.76 -4.84 11.23
N ASP A 31 1.44 -4.77 11.03
CA ASP A 31 0.46 -5.50 11.83
C ASP A 31 0.26 -6.96 11.37
N ASP A 32 0.08 -7.18 10.05
CA ASP A 32 -0.19 -8.50 9.47
C ASP A 32 1.07 -9.26 9.04
N HIS A 33 2.15 -8.53 8.73
CA HIS A 33 3.40 -9.10 8.20
C HIS A 33 4.66 -8.58 8.92
N PRO A 34 4.73 -8.64 10.27
CA PRO A 34 5.83 -8.02 11.03
C PRO A 34 7.23 -8.55 10.68
N ASP A 35 7.31 -9.74 10.07
CA ASP A 35 8.56 -10.35 9.61
C ASP A 35 9.04 -9.77 8.26
N LEU A 36 8.12 -9.21 7.47
CA LEU A 36 8.41 -8.54 6.20
C LEU A 36 8.86 -7.10 6.45
N GLN A 37 10.17 -6.92 6.49
CA GLN A 37 10.77 -5.59 6.48
C GLN A 37 10.85 -5.05 5.05
N VAL A 38 9.78 -4.38 4.61
CA VAL A 38 9.75 -3.67 3.32
C VAL A 38 10.14 -2.20 3.55
N PRO A 39 11.20 -1.68 2.91
CA PRO A 39 11.60 -0.29 3.09
C PRO A 39 10.61 0.65 2.39
N ASP A 40 10.45 1.86 2.94
CA ASP A 40 9.49 2.87 2.47
C ASP A 40 9.64 3.19 0.98
N GLU A 41 10.86 3.23 0.46
CA GLU A 41 11.17 3.45 -0.95
C GLU A 41 10.53 2.39 -1.87
N GLN A 42 10.47 1.14 -1.41
CA GLN A 42 9.89 0.03 -2.18
C GLN A 42 8.36 0.09 -2.12
N LEU A 43 7.78 0.50 -0.98
CA LEU A 43 6.35 0.77 -0.85
C LEU A 43 5.91 1.92 -1.75
N GLN A 44 6.68 3.00 -1.79
CA GLN A 44 6.44 4.14 -2.69
C GLN A 44 6.48 3.72 -4.15
N ALA A 45 7.48 2.93 -4.55
CA ALA A 45 7.56 2.41 -5.93
C ALA A 45 6.38 1.49 -6.26
N GLN A 46 5.94 0.66 -5.30
CA GLN A 46 4.81 -0.24 -5.48
C GLN A 46 3.49 0.52 -5.61
N VAL A 47 3.28 1.56 -4.80
CA VAL A 47 2.12 2.45 -4.89
C VAL A 47 2.14 3.25 -6.19
N ALA A 48 3.26 3.89 -6.54
CA ALA A 48 3.37 4.69 -7.75
C ALA A 48 3.16 3.88 -9.04
N GLY A 49 3.57 2.61 -9.07
CA GLY A 49 3.44 1.73 -10.24
C GLY A 49 2.20 0.83 -10.25
N GLY A 50 1.60 0.56 -9.09
CA GLY A 50 0.57 -0.47 -8.91
C GLY A 50 -0.75 0.03 -8.33
N ALA A 51 -0.84 1.29 -7.87
CA ALA A 51 -2.10 1.86 -7.42
C ALA A 51 -3.04 2.10 -8.61
N ARG A 52 -4.29 1.69 -8.45
CA ARG A 52 -5.38 1.94 -9.39
C ARG A 52 -6.39 2.92 -8.81
N ASP A 53 -6.85 3.84 -9.64
CA ASP A 53 -7.92 4.75 -9.27
C ASP A 53 -9.26 3.98 -9.23
N SER A 54 -9.95 4.08 -8.10
CA SER A 54 -11.27 3.50 -7.91
C SER A 54 -12.30 4.64 -7.97
N SER A 55 -13.27 4.48 -8.90
CA SER A 55 -14.28 5.49 -9.21
C SER A 55 -15.55 5.35 -8.38
#